data_AF-A0AAN7SS49-F1
#
_entry.id   AF-A0AAN7SS49-F1
#
_cell.length_a   1.000
_cell.length_b   1.000
_cell.length_c   1.000
_cell.angle_alpha   90.00
_cell.angle_beta   90.00
_cell.angle_gamma   90.00
#
_symmetry.space_group_name_H-M   'P 1'
#
loop_
_entity.id
_entity.type
_entity.pdbx_description
1 polymer ?
#
loop_
_entity_poly.entity_id
_entity_poly.type
_entity_poly.pdbx_seq_one_letter_code
_entity_poly.pdbx_strand_id
1 'polypeptide(L)'
;MAIKRVQYTISSHIGRPPHTIKIKLHSDAPKEWTCICSCKAGAGGKCKHIIACLIFAYRNDLEPLSCTDIEQKWGQTKTHSVTDKTQPIQEFCHVKKRELPNDVDEGFLQSTIAKLLCGKKSKNSDVS
;
A
#
# COMPACT_ATOMS: atom_id res chain seq x y z
N MET A 1 -10.00 26.60 -8.52
CA MET A 1 -9.07 26.61 -7.37
C MET A 1 -8.15 25.41 -7.46
N ALA A 2 -6.86 25.63 -7.74
CA ALA A 2 -5.86 24.56 -7.78
C ALA A 2 -5.00 24.62 -6.51
N ILE A 3 -4.95 23.54 -5.74
CA ILE A 3 -3.99 23.41 -4.63
C ILE A 3 -2.86 22.52 -5.12
N LYS A 4 -1.66 23.08 -5.26
CA LYS A 4 -0.48 22.27 -5.58
C LYS A 4 -0.01 21.60 -4.29
N ARG A 5 0.01 20.27 -4.30
CA ARG A 5 0.48 19.44 -3.20
C ARG A 5 1.81 18.83 -3.58
N VAL A 6 2.78 18.96 -2.70
CA VAL A 6 4.10 18.37 -2.88
C VAL A 6 4.43 17.54 -1.65
N GLN A 7 4.98 16.34 -1.86
CA GLN A 7 5.35 15.42 -0.80
C GLN A 7 6.84 15.07 -0.93
N TYR A 8 7.53 14.99 0.20
CA TYR A 8 8.95 14.60 0.28
C TYR A 8 9.16 13.62 1.42
N THR A 9 10.24 12.83 1.34
CA THR A 9 10.66 11.88 2.38
C THR A 9 12.07 12.24 2.84
N ILE A 10 12.28 12.31 4.16
CA ILE A 10 13.60 12.58 4.76
C ILE A 10 13.89 11.56 5.84
N SER A 11 15.05 10.91 5.75
CA SER A 11 15.54 10.04 6.83
C SER A 11 16.24 10.85 7.92
N SER A 12 15.91 10.56 9.18
CA SER A 12 16.53 11.19 10.36
C SER A 12 17.35 10.20 11.19
N HIS A 13 17.23 8.90 10.94
CA HIS A 13 17.91 7.83 11.65
C HIS A 13 18.02 6.57 10.78
N ILE A 14 19.17 5.90 10.83
CA ILE A 14 19.36 4.61 10.17
C ILE A 14 18.45 3.56 10.83
N GLY A 15 17.67 2.84 10.03
CA GLY A 15 16.76 1.79 10.50
C GLY A 15 15.36 2.26 10.94
N ARG A 16 15.04 3.56 10.86
CA ARG A 16 13.66 4.04 11.02
C ARG A 16 13.07 4.46 9.67
N PRO A 17 11.74 4.35 9.52
CA PRO A 17 11.08 4.84 8.32
C PRO A 17 11.32 6.36 8.18
N PRO A 18 11.53 6.85 6.95
CA PRO A 18 11.73 8.27 6.71
C PRO A 18 10.48 9.07 7.07
N HIS A 19 10.67 10.32 7.44
CA HIS A 19 9.58 11.24 7.71
C HIS A 19 9.00 11.79 6.41
N THR A 20 7.70 11.62 6.24
CA THR A 20 6.93 12.29 5.18
C THR A 20 6.68 13.76 5.51
N ILE A 21 7.01 14.65 4.58
CA ILE A 21 6.75 16.08 4.63
C ILE A 21 5.75 16.43 3.53
N LYS A 22 4.69 17.14 3.89
CA LYS A 22 3.63 17.57 2.97
C LYS A 22 3.60 19.09 2.93
N ILE A 23 3.77 19.64 1.74
CA ILE A 23 3.73 21.07 1.46
C ILE A 23 2.50 21.34 0.61
N LYS A 24 1.64 22.27 1.07
CA LYS A 24 0.49 22.75 0.31
C LYS A 24 0.72 24.20 -0.06
N LEU A 25 0.73 24.47 -1.36
CA LEU A 25 0.81 25.82 -1.92
C LEU A 25 -0.60 26.27 -2.33
N HIS A 26 -1.02 27.42 -1.82
CA HIS A 26 -2.30 28.03 -2.17
C HIS A 26 -2.11 28.90 -3.42
N SER A 27 -2.79 28.59 -4.52
CA SER A 27 -2.62 29.33 -5.78
C SER A 27 -3.15 30.77 -5.72
N ASP A 28 -4.10 31.03 -4.83
CA ASP A 28 -4.81 32.31 -4.75
C ASP A 28 -4.06 33.32 -3.84
N ALA A 29 -3.13 32.83 -3.01
CA ALA A 29 -2.27 33.64 -2.15
C ALA A 29 -0.89 32.97 -2.06
N PRO A 30 0.08 33.31 -2.93
CA PRO A 30 1.37 32.63 -2.99
C PRO A 30 2.21 32.77 -1.71
N LYS A 31 1.85 33.70 -0.81
CA LYS A 31 2.48 33.86 0.51
C LYS A 31 1.92 32.91 1.57
N GLU A 32 0.80 32.26 1.31
CA GLU A 32 0.20 31.29 2.23
C GLU A 32 0.52 29.87 1.77
N TRP A 33 1.30 29.18 2.60
CA TRP A 33 1.64 27.79 2.39
C TRP A 33 1.74 27.09 3.73
N THR A 34 1.39 25.81 3.75
CA THR A 34 1.41 25.00 4.97
C THR A 34 2.33 23.82 4.80
N CYS A 35 3.16 23.59 5.83
CA CYS A 35 4.08 22.45 5.92
C CYS A 35 3.73 21.57 7.10
N ILE A 36 3.61 20.27 6.86
CA ILE A 36 3.37 19.29 7.90
C ILE A 36 4.39 18.17 7.74
N CYS A 37 5.06 17.80 8.83
CA CYS A 37 5.93 16.64 8.88
C CYS A 37 5.31 15.54 9.76
N SER A 38 5.56 14.27 9.42
CA SER A 38 5.11 13.10 10.19
C SER A 38 5.84 12.93 11.53
N CYS A 39 6.90 13.69 11.82
CA CYS A 39 7.57 13.63 13.11
C CYS A 39 6.69 14.24 14.23
N LYS A 40 7.01 13.92 15.50
CA LYS A 40 6.25 14.38 16.67
C LYS A 40 6.05 15.91 16.73
N ALA A 41 7.04 16.68 16.29
CA ALA A 41 6.99 18.14 16.26
C ALA A 41 6.47 18.72 14.94
N GLY A 42 6.13 17.87 13.97
CA GLY A 42 5.89 18.27 12.59
C GLY A 42 4.57 18.99 12.33
N ALA A 43 3.61 18.88 13.26
CA ALA A 43 2.34 19.62 13.21
C ALA A 43 2.54 21.14 13.33
N GLY A 44 3.59 21.59 14.03
CA GLY A 44 3.90 23.00 14.21
C GLY A 44 4.61 23.67 13.02
N GLY A 45 4.87 22.95 11.93
CA GLY A 45 5.47 23.49 10.71
C GLY A 45 6.95 23.89 10.78
N LYS A 46 7.58 23.81 11.95
CA LYS A 46 8.94 24.34 12.21
C LYS A 46 9.97 23.27 12.61
N CYS A 47 9.67 21.99 12.40
CA CYS A 47 10.61 20.93 12.76
C CYS A 47 11.86 20.97 11.86
N LYS A 48 13.00 20.47 12.38
CA LYS A 48 14.27 20.42 11.63
C LYS A 48 14.16 19.74 10.27
N HIS A 49 13.28 18.75 10.13
CA HIS A 49 13.07 18.04 8.87
C HIS A 49 12.42 18.94 7.80
N ILE A 50 11.46 19.78 8.20
CA ILE A 50 10.82 20.73 7.27
C ILE A 50 11.86 21.74 6.79
N ILE A 51 12.62 22.34 7.70
CA ILE A 51 13.66 23.31 7.35
C ILE A 51 14.73 22.69 6.45
N ALA A 52 15.22 21.49 6.79
CA ALA A 52 16.18 20.77 5.96
C ALA A 52 15.63 20.48 4.55
N CYS A 53 14.36 20.06 4.45
CA CYS A 53 13.69 19.81 3.17
C CYS A 53 13.61 21.06 2.30
N LEU A 54 13.29 22.21 2.90
CA LEU A 54 13.17 23.47 2.18
C LEU A 54 14.51 23.99 1.70
N ILE A 55 15.55 23.89 2.54
CA ILE A 55 16.91 24.24 2.15
C ILE A 55 17.38 23.33 1.02
N PHE A 56 17.10 22.03 1.11
CA PHE A 56 17.44 21.08 0.05
C PHE A 56 16.73 21.40 -1.26
N ALA A 57 15.42 21.64 -1.20
CA ALA A 57 14.57 22.04 -2.32
C ALA A 57 14.98 23.37 -2.98
N TYR A 58 15.51 24.30 -2.19
CA TYR A 58 16.01 25.57 -2.69
C TYR A 58 17.36 25.43 -3.40
N ARG A 59 18.20 24.49 -2.97
CA ARG A 59 19.58 24.32 -3.46
C ARG A 59 19.70 23.35 -4.63
N ASN A 60 18.67 22.55 -4.91
CA ASN A 60 18.70 21.49 -5.91
C ASN A 60 17.45 21.56 -6.76
N ASP A 61 17.57 21.20 -8.05
CA ASP A 61 16.41 20.92 -8.87
C ASP A 61 15.75 19.61 -8.41
N LEU A 62 14.47 19.70 -8.08
CA LEU A 62 13.73 18.59 -7.51
C LEU A 62 13.12 17.76 -8.63
N GLU A 63 13.47 16.48 -8.66
CA GLU A 63 12.83 15.52 -9.56
C GLU A 63 11.42 15.17 -9.05
N PRO A 64 10.42 15.06 -9.93
CA PRO A 64 9.10 14.56 -9.54
C PRO A 64 9.21 13.12 -9.02
N LEU A 65 8.50 12.84 -7.93
CA LEU A 65 8.43 11.48 -7.37
C LEU A 65 7.86 10.49 -8.40
N SER A 66 8.54 9.36 -8.57
CA SER A 66 8.06 8.24 -9.35
C SER A 66 6.98 7.44 -8.59
N CYS A 67 6.31 6.53 -9.28
CA CYS A 67 5.33 5.63 -8.65
C CYS A 67 5.96 4.67 -7.62
N THR A 68 7.27 4.48 -7.66
CA THR A 68 8.02 3.64 -6.70
C THR A 68 8.52 4.41 -5.49
N ASP A 69 8.60 5.75 -5.55
CA ASP A 69 9.01 6.58 -4.42
C ASP A 69 7.88 6.84 -3.42
N ILE A 70 6.64 6.57 -3.83
CA ILE A 70 5.45 6.72 -3.02
C ILE A 70 5.12 5.37 -2.37
N GLU A 71 4.70 5.40 -1.11
CA GLU A 71 4.24 4.19 -0.42
C GLU A 71 3.19 3.44 -1.25
N GLN A 72 3.43 2.14 -1.43
CA GLN A 72 2.56 1.25 -2.16
C GLN A 72 1.15 1.23 -1.53
N LYS A 73 0.14 1.62 -2.31
CA LYS A 73 -1.26 1.61 -1.86
C LYS A 73 -1.99 0.30 -2.13
N TRP A 74 -1.56 -0.47 -3.13
CA TRP A 74 -2.16 -1.75 -3.45
C TRP A 74 -1.64 -2.84 -2.50
N GLY A 75 -2.48 -3.84 -2.20
CA GLY A 75 -2.12 -4.91 -1.26
C GLY A 75 -2.05 -4.50 0.22
N GLN A 76 -2.19 -3.21 0.55
CA GLN A 76 -2.42 -2.80 1.94
C GLN A 76 -3.86 -3.16 2.32
N THR A 77 -4.01 -4.16 3.17
CA THR A 77 -5.31 -4.55 3.73
C THR A 77 -5.84 -3.35 4.50
N LYS A 78 -6.80 -2.65 3.90
CA LYS A 78 -7.59 -1.64 4.59
C LYS A 78 -8.17 -2.31 5.84
N THR A 79 -7.83 -1.82 7.03
CA THR A 79 -8.50 -2.19 8.30
C THR A 79 -9.92 -1.61 8.34
N HIS A 80 -10.63 -1.64 7.22
CA HIS A 80 -12.06 -1.49 7.23
C HIS A 80 -12.57 -2.84 7.73
N SER A 81 -13.29 -2.83 8.85
CA SER A 81 -14.18 -3.92 9.23
C SER A 81 -15.00 -4.28 8.00
N VAL A 82 -14.65 -5.39 7.36
CA VAL A 82 -15.28 -5.85 6.13
C VAL A 82 -16.70 -6.25 6.50
N THR A 83 -17.63 -5.30 6.39
CA THR A 83 -19.07 -5.56 6.39
C THR A 83 -19.54 -6.07 5.04
N ASP A 84 -18.66 -6.11 4.05
CA ASP A 84 -18.94 -6.67 2.73
C ASP A 84 -18.92 -8.19 2.85
N LYS A 85 -20.11 -8.79 2.82
CA LYS A 85 -20.26 -10.24 2.78
C LYS A 85 -19.60 -10.74 1.50
N THR A 86 -18.67 -11.68 1.63
CA THR A 86 -18.10 -12.38 0.48
C THR A 86 -19.23 -13.05 -0.30
N GLN A 87 -19.48 -12.61 -1.54
CA GLN A 87 -20.44 -13.25 -2.43
C GLN A 87 -19.71 -14.22 -3.38
N PRO A 88 -20.24 -15.44 -3.58
CA PRO A 88 -19.69 -16.36 -4.56
C PRO A 88 -19.76 -15.77 -5.97
N ILE A 89 -18.76 -16.08 -6.80
CA ILE A 89 -18.59 -15.51 -8.14
C ILE A 89 -19.81 -15.77 -9.05
N GLN A 90 -20.58 -16.83 -8.79
CA GLN A 90 -21.79 -17.16 -9.54
C GLN A 90 -22.95 -16.15 -9.32
N GLU A 91 -22.92 -15.34 -8.26
CA GLU A 91 -23.96 -14.34 -7.96
C GLU A 91 -23.78 -13.03 -8.76
N PHE A 92 -22.68 -12.90 -9.50
CA PHE A 92 -22.41 -11.71 -10.32
C PHE A 92 -23.10 -11.80 -11.69
N CYS A 93 -23.75 -10.71 -12.10
CA CYS A 93 -24.64 -10.63 -13.27
C CYS A 93 -24.03 -10.99 -14.64
N HIS A 94 -22.71 -11.10 -14.75
CA HIS A 94 -22.01 -11.37 -16.03
C HIS A 94 -21.14 -12.63 -16.00
N VAL A 95 -21.27 -13.48 -14.98
CA VAL A 95 -20.51 -14.72 -14.89
C VAL A 95 -21.30 -15.83 -15.60
N LYS A 96 -20.83 -16.24 -16.78
CA LYS A 96 -21.39 -17.40 -17.49
C LYS A 96 -21.08 -18.66 -16.69
N LYS A 97 -22.11 -19.40 -16.27
CA LYS A 97 -21.92 -20.73 -15.70
C LYS A 97 -21.23 -21.59 -16.77
N ARG A 98 -20.02 -22.07 -16.45
CA ARG A 98 -19.37 -23.09 -17.27
C ARG A 98 -20.07 -24.40 -16.95
N GLU A 99 -20.70 -25.01 -17.95
CA GLU A 99 -21.18 -26.39 -17.82
C GLU A 99 -19.94 -27.28 -17.62
N LEU A 100 -19.93 -28.03 -16.52
CA LEU A 100 -18.90 -29.04 -16.30
C LEU A 100 -19.15 -30.15 -17.33
N PRO A 101 -18.10 -30.68 -17.98
CA PRO A 101 -18.24 -31.90 -18.78
C PRO A 101 -18.89 -32.99 -17.91
N ASN A 102 -19.91 -33.68 -18.44
CA ASN A 102 -20.63 -34.73 -17.72
C ASN A 102 -19.76 -35.98 -17.46
N ASP A 103 -18.54 -36.00 -17.99
CA ASP A 103 -17.63 -37.13 -18.06
C ASP A 103 -16.55 -37.08 -16.95
N VAL A 104 -16.71 -36.21 -15.95
CA VAL A 104 -15.79 -36.18 -14.81
C VAL A 104 -16.12 -37.33 -13.87
N ASP A 105 -15.32 -38.39 -13.95
CA ASP A 105 -15.36 -39.52 -13.01
C ASP A 105 -15.27 -39.03 -11.56
N GLU A 106 -16.28 -39.37 -10.77
CA GLU A 106 -16.44 -38.89 -9.40
C GLU A 106 -15.30 -39.40 -8.49
N GLY A 107 -14.70 -40.55 -8.84
CA GLY A 107 -13.49 -41.06 -8.21
C GLY A 107 -12.27 -40.17 -8.43
N PHE A 108 -12.11 -39.62 -9.64
CA PHE A 108 -11.04 -38.68 -9.95
C PHE A 108 -11.17 -37.37 -9.15
N LEU A 109 -12.38 -36.83 -9.01
CA LEU A 109 -12.65 -35.63 -8.21
C LEU A 109 -12.31 -35.83 -6.73
N GLN A 110 -12.79 -36.93 -6.12
CA GLN A 110 -12.52 -37.22 -4.72
C GLN A 110 -11.03 -37.41 -4.45
N SER A 111 -10.31 -38.10 -5.34
CA SER A 111 -8.86 -38.30 -5.20
C SER A 111 -8.05 -37.01 -5.36
N THR A 112 -8.50 -36.10 -6.24
CA THR A 112 -7.85 -34.80 -6.46
C THR A 112 -8.07 -33.87 -5.27
N ILE A 113 -9.30 -33.79 -4.75
CA ILE A 113 -9.62 -33.01 -3.56
C ILE A 113 -8.83 -33.53 -2.35
N ALA A 114 -8.78 -34.84 -2.14
CA ALA A 114 -8.01 -35.44 -1.05
C ALA A 114 -6.52 -35.11 -1.13
N LYS A 115 -5.92 -35.14 -2.33
CA LYS A 115 -4.50 -34.76 -2.54
C LYS A 115 -4.25 -33.28 -2.27
N LEU A 116 -5.16 -32.40 -2.66
CA LEU A 116 -5.07 -30.95 -2.42
C LEU A 116 -5.21 -30.62 -0.93
N LEU A 117 -6.10 -31.32 -0.21
CA LEU A 117 -6.32 -31.14 1.22
C LEU A 117 -5.23 -31.79 2.09
N CYS A 118 -4.58 -32.85 1.60
CA CYS A 118 -3.48 -33.52 2.31
C CYS A 118 -2.10 -32.86 2.10
N GLY A 119 -2.05 -31.61 1.66
CA GLY A 119 -0.84 -30.81 1.53
C GLY A 119 -0.11 -30.55 2.86
N LYS A 120 0.75 -31.50 3.24
CA LYS A 120 1.91 -31.47 4.17
C LYS A 120 1.68 -31.69 5.67
N LYS A 121 2.19 -32.83 6.15
CA LYS A 121 3.26 -32.86 7.18
C LYS A 121 4.26 -33.99 6.91
N SER A 122 5.22 -33.79 6.02
CA SER A 122 6.53 -34.43 6.21
C SER A 122 7.39 -33.47 7.03
N LYS A 123 7.40 -33.67 8.35
CA LYS A 123 8.49 -33.16 9.18
C LYS A 123 9.70 -34.05 8.88
N ASN A 124 10.77 -33.46 8.36
CA ASN A 124 12.10 -34.03 8.51
C ASN A 124 12.35 -34.17 10.02
N SER A 125 12.59 -35.39 10.49
CA SER A 125 13.34 -35.63 11.71
C SER A 125 14.68 -36.22 11.32
N ASP A 126 15.69 -35.36 11.28
CA ASP A 126 17.03 -35.73 11.72
C ASP A 126 16.98 -36.20 13.20
N VAL A 127 18.06 -36.85 13.65
CA VAL A 127 18.37 -37.40 15.00
C VAL A 127 18.01 -38.91 15.08
N SER A 128 18.94 -39.88 15.18
CA SER A 128 20.38 -39.91 15.51
C SER A 128 21.05 -41.10 14.82
#